data_AF-A0A2S8ST54-F1
#
_entry.id   AF-A0A2S8ST54-F1
#
_cell.length_a   1.000
_cell.length_b   1.000
_cell.length_c   1.000
_cell.angle_alpha   90.00
_cell.angle_beta   90.00
_cell.angle_gamma   90.00
#
_symmetry.space_group_name_H-M   'P 1'
#
loop_
_entity.id
_entity.type
_entity.pdbx_description
1 polymer ?
#
loop_
_entity_poly.entity_id
_entity_poly.type
_entity_poly.pdbx_seq_one_letter_code
_entity_poly.pdbx_strand_id
1 'polypeptide(L)'
;MNSQTPRPITKKSWFSIFFVLCGSVLTYGLLCYLITHNPDAKRSAMPDPTTMRPILIAAGVAALVVSLAWMRLRIDGKIGGEGRPVALSPQEFQTESIIALALAEGCSIFGLQLFFMGAPMSEFAVFGFGTLFVDFAFILPRGIQFWSTQK
;
A
#
# COMPACT_ATOMS: atom_id res chain seq x y z
N MET A 1 -9.46 22.55 -26.04
CA MET A 1 -8.44 21.97 -25.12
C MET A 1 -8.80 22.44 -23.72
N ASN A 2 -9.44 21.58 -22.92
CA ASN A 2 -9.75 21.92 -21.52
C ASN A 2 -8.46 21.80 -20.72
N SER A 3 -7.83 22.93 -20.43
CA SER A 3 -6.86 23.08 -19.35
C SER A 3 -7.59 22.87 -18.03
N GLN A 4 -7.78 21.60 -17.65
CA GLN A 4 -8.13 21.28 -16.27
C GLN A 4 -6.98 21.79 -15.41
N THR A 5 -7.19 22.93 -14.76
CA THR A 5 -6.32 23.42 -13.70
C THR A 5 -6.15 22.27 -12.71
N PRO A 6 -4.91 21.82 -12.43
CA PRO A 6 -4.68 20.74 -11.47
C PRO A 6 -5.37 21.11 -10.17
N ARG A 7 -6.23 20.21 -9.64
CA ARG A 7 -6.86 20.44 -8.35
C ARG A 7 -5.77 20.68 -7.31
N PRO A 8 -5.94 21.66 -6.41
CA PRO A 8 -4.95 21.93 -5.39
C PRO A 8 -4.69 20.66 -4.57
N ILE A 9 -3.42 20.28 -4.47
CA ILE A 9 -2.91 19.24 -3.60
C ILE A 9 -3.20 19.70 -2.16
N THR A 10 -4.02 18.95 -1.43
CA THR A 10 -4.41 19.30 -0.05
C THR A 10 -4.14 18.15 0.90
N LYS A 11 -3.82 18.49 2.15
CA LYS A 11 -3.76 17.56 3.28
C LYS A 11 -4.96 16.61 3.32
N LYS A 12 -6.18 17.14 3.12
CA LYS A 12 -7.42 16.35 3.10
C LYS A 12 -7.43 15.30 1.98
N SER A 13 -7.00 15.68 0.77
CA SER A 13 -6.89 14.76 -0.37
C SER A 13 -5.91 13.62 -0.06
N TRP A 14 -4.74 13.94 0.50
CA TRP A 14 -3.75 12.93 0.86
C TRP A 14 -4.27 11.92 1.89
N PHE A 15 -4.89 12.39 2.99
CA PHE A 15 -5.49 11.49 3.98
C PHE A 15 -6.61 10.64 3.39
N SER A 16 -7.44 11.22 2.50
CA SER A 16 -8.48 10.46 1.82
C SER A 16 -7.90 9.31 1.00
N ILE A 17 -6.81 9.54 0.26
CA ILE A 17 -6.14 8.49 -0.53
C ILE A 17 -5.57 7.42 0.39
N PHE A 18 -4.87 7.82 1.46
CA PHE A 18 -4.33 6.91 2.47
C PHE A 18 -5.40 5.97 3.03
N PHE A 19 -6.51 6.52 3.54
CA PHE A 19 -7.57 5.72 4.13
C PHE A 19 -8.32 4.84 3.12
N VAL A 20 -8.45 5.29 1.86
CA VAL A 20 -9.04 4.46 0.80
C VAL A 20 -8.15 3.26 0.48
N LEU A 21 -6.83 3.44 0.42
CA LEU A 21 -5.91 2.32 0.18
C LEU A 21 -5.93 1.33 1.35
N CYS A 22 -5.73 1.78 2.60
CA CYS A 22 -5.84 0.88 3.75
C CYS A 22 -7.22 0.20 3.84
N GLY A 23 -8.30 0.92 3.49
CA GLY A 23 -9.66 0.36 3.41
C GLY A 23 -9.81 -0.72 2.34
N SER A 24 -9.08 -0.62 1.23
CA SER A 24 -9.06 -1.65 0.19
C SER A 24 -8.45 -2.96 0.68
N VAL A 25 -7.37 -2.93 1.47
CA VAL A 25 -6.80 -4.13 2.12
C VAL A 25 -7.83 -4.82 3.02
N LEU A 26 -8.58 -4.05 3.81
CA LEU A 26 -9.65 -4.59 4.64
C LEU A 26 -10.77 -5.20 3.80
N THR A 27 -11.10 -4.56 2.68
CA THR A 27 -12.09 -5.07 1.72
C THR A 27 -11.63 -6.38 1.08
N TYR A 28 -10.34 -6.52 0.75
CA TYR A 28 -9.76 -7.77 0.27
C TYR A 28 -9.84 -8.86 1.34
N GLY A 29 -9.56 -8.54 2.60
CA GLY A 29 -9.71 -9.48 3.72
C GLY A 29 -11.15 -9.93 3.93
N LEU A 30 -12.10 -9.00 3.84
CA LEU A 30 -13.53 -9.32 3.88
C LEU A 30 -13.92 -10.22 2.70
N LEU A 31 -13.42 -9.95 1.49
CA LEU A 31 -13.64 -10.80 0.33
C LEU A 31 -13.12 -12.22 0.54
N CYS A 32 -11.87 -12.36 1.03
CA CYS A 32 -11.28 -13.66 1.37
C CYS A 32 -12.13 -14.40 2.41
N TYR A 33 -12.62 -13.70 3.44
CA TYR A 33 -13.48 -14.26 4.47
C TYR A 33 -14.80 -14.77 3.88
N LEU A 34 -15.50 -13.95 3.09
CA LEU A 34 -16.78 -14.28 2.47
C LEU A 34 -16.64 -15.48 1.52
N ILE A 35 -15.58 -15.53 0.72
CA ILE A 35 -15.32 -16.67 -0.18
C ILE A 35 -15.02 -17.94 0.60
N THR A 36 -14.23 -17.86 1.68
CA THR A 36 -13.87 -19.03 2.50
C THR A 36 -15.09 -19.65 3.18
N HIS A 37 -16.08 -18.83 3.58
CA HIS A 37 -17.27 -19.28 4.28
C HIS A 37 -18.48 -19.49 3.37
N ASN A 38 -18.33 -19.31 2.05
CA ASN A 38 -19.39 -19.55 1.10
C ASN A 38 -19.21 -20.94 0.45
N PRO A 39 -20.11 -21.90 0.70
CA PRO A 39 -19.99 -23.27 0.20
C PRO A 39 -20.07 -23.37 -1.34
N ASP A 40 -20.69 -22.38 -2.00
CA ASP A 40 -20.85 -22.34 -3.46
C ASP A 40 -19.69 -21.61 -4.16
N ALA A 41 -18.80 -20.96 -3.39
CA ALA A 41 -17.68 -20.22 -3.96
C ALA A 41 -16.58 -21.16 -4.44
N LYS A 42 -16.58 -21.44 -5.75
CA LYS A 42 -15.50 -22.18 -6.40
C LYS A 42 -14.28 -21.28 -6.55
N ARG A 43 -13.17 -21.64 -5.90
CA ARG A 43 -11.84 -21.10 -6.21
C ARG A 43 -11.25 -21.86 -7.39
N SER A 44 -10.60 -21.17 -8.31
CA SER A 44 -9.89 -21.80 -9.42
C SER A 44 -8.77 -22.67 -8.86
N ALA A 45 -8.95 -23.99 -8.88
CA ALA A 45 -7.88 -24.93 -8.62
C ALA A 45 -6.93 -24.88 -9.82
N MET A 46 -5.91 -24.01 -9.77
CA MET A 46 -4.87 -24.03 -10.78
C MET A 46 -4.08 -25.35 -10.69
N PRO A 47 -3.78 -25.99 -11.82
CA PRO A 47 -2.93 -27.18 -11.84
C PRO A 47 -1.50 -26.73 -11.48
N ASP A 48 -1.09 -27.11 -10.28
CA ASP A 48 0.22 -26.89 -9.66
C ASP A 48 0.56 -25.47 -9.14
N PRO A 49 0.12 -25.13 -7.91
CA PRO A 49 0.50 -23.91 -7.21
C PRO A 49 1.99 -23.82 -6.85
N THR A 50 2.77 -24.92 -6.92
CA THR A 50 4.12 -24.97 -6.32
C THR A 50 5.14 -24.12 -7.06
N THR A 51 4.99 -23.93 -8.38
CA THR A 51 5.95 -23.15 -9.17
C THR A 51 5.68 -21.64 -9.07
N MET A 52 4.41 -21.22 -9.05
CA MET A 52 4.03 -19.80 -9.05
C MET A 52 4.00 -19.17 -7.65
N ARG A 53 3.67 -19.95 -6.62
CA ARG A 53 3.59 -19.48 -5.24
C ARG A 53 4.87 -18.80 -4.72
N PRO A 54 6.08 -19.38 -4.86
CA PRO A 54 7.30 -18.71 -4.39
C PRO A 54 7.57 -17.40 -5.15
N ILE A 55 7.22 -17.32 -6.44
CA ILE A 55 7.38 -16.10 -7.25
C ILE A 55 6.47 -14.99 -6.72
N LEU A 56 5.20 -15.28 -6.44
CA LEU A 56 4.25 -14.30 -5.90
C LEU A 56 4.61 -13.87 -4.48
N ILE A 57 5.10 -14.80 -3.65
CA ILE A 57 5.60 -14.47 -2.31
C ILE A 57 6.79 -13.51 -2.42
N ALA A 58 7.78 -13.87 -3.25
CA ALA A 58 8.95 -13.03 -3.47
C ALA A 58 8.58 -11.64 -4.03
N ALA A 59 7.63 -11.59 -4.97
CA ALA A 59 7.14 -10.33 -5.52
C ALA A 59 6.44 -9.46 -4.46
N GLY A 60 5.60 -10.04 -3.60
CA GLY A 60 4.95 -9.29 -2.52
C GLY A 60 5.93 -8.80 -1.45
N VAL A 61 6.91 -9.62 -1.07
CA VAL A 61 7.98 -9.18 -0.16
C VAL A 61 8.82 -8.07 -0.81
N ALA A 62 9.20 -8.23 -2.08
CA ALA A 62 9.94 -7.22 -2.82
C ALA A 62 9.15 -5.91 -2.92
N ALA A 63 7.83 -5.95 -3.10
CA ALA A 63 6.98 -4.77 -3.14
C ALA A 63 7.02 -3.98 -1.82
N LEU A 64 6.97 -4.65 -0.65
CA LEU A 64 7.15 -4.00 0.65
C LEU A 64 8.56 -3.41 0.81
N VAL A 65 9.59 -4.18 0.45
CA VAL A 65 10.98 -3.72 0.54
C VAL A 65 11.21 -2.49 -0.34
N VAL A 66 10.70 -2.50 -1.57
CA VAL A 66 10.80 -1.38 -2.51
C VAL A 66 9.98 -0.19 -2.01
N SER A 67 8.79 -0.39 -1.43
CA SER A 67 8.02 0.69 -0.79
C SER A 67 8.82 1.39 0.32
N LEU A 68 9.42 0.61 1.23
CA LEU A 68 10.23 1.13 2.32
C LEU A 68 11.50 1.82 1.82
N ALA A 69 12.19 1.22 0.84
CA ALA A 69 13.36 1.82 0.22
C ALA A 69 12.99 3.14 -0.48
N TRP A 70 11.86 3.18 -1.16
CA TRP A 70 11.34 4.37 -1.83
C TRP A 70 11.10 5.50 -0.83
N MET A 71 10.37 5.21 0.25
CA MET A 71 10.16 6.13 1.38
C MET A 71 11.49 6.67 1.93
N ARG A 72 12.44 5.77 2.22
CA ARG A 72 13.74 6.14 2.80
C ARG A 72 14.54 7.07 1.87
N LEU A 73 14.56 6.78 0.57
CA LEU A 73 15.37 7.50 -0.41
C LEU A 73 14.73 8.80 -0.88
N ARG A 74 13.40 8.83 -1.00
CA ARG A 74 12.68 9.96 -1.61
C ARG A 74 12.07 10.91 -0.59
N ILE A 75 11.80 10.44 0.63
CA ILE A 75 11.01 11.16 1.62
C ILE A 75 11.81 11.44 2.91
N ASP A 76 12.32 10.41 3.59
CA ASP A 76 12.92 10.55 4.93
C ASP A 76 14.08 11.56 4.98
N GLY A 77 14.91 11.64 3.94
CA GLY A 77 16.01 12.60 3.87
C GLY A 77 15.59 14.05 3.59
N LYS A 78 14.33 14.30 3.24
CA LYS A 78 13.82 15.60 2.79
C LYS A 78 12.73 16.19 3.69
N ILE A 79 12.09 15.36 4.52
CA ILE A 79 11.22 15.81 5.60
C ILE A 79 12.12 16.05 6.82
N GLY A 80 12.59 17.28 6.98
CA GLY A 80 13.53 17.67 8.03
C GLY A 80 13.04 17.32 9.45
N GLY A 81 13.96 16.82 10.27
CA GLY A 81 13.87 16.88 11.74
C GLY A 81 14.33 18.23 12.28
N GLU A 82 14.15 18.43 13.59
CA GLU A 82 14.42 19.64 14.39
C GLU A 82 15.30 20.70 13.70
N GLY A 83 14.66 21.76 13.20
CA GLY A 83 15.34 22.96 12.69
C GLY A 83 15.72 22.94 11.20
N ARG A 84 15.52 21.84 10.46
CA ARG A 84 15.77 21.82 9.01
C ARG A 84 14.49 22.11 8.20
N PRO A 85 14.54 23.01 7.20
CA PRO A 85 13.39 23.27 6.34
C PRO A 85 13.03 22.02 5.53
N VAL A 86 11.73 21.77 5.38
CA VAL A 86 11.23 20.70 4.51
C VAL A 86 11.59 21.04 3.06
N ALA A 87 12.34 20.16 2.41
CA ALA A 87 12.86 20.38 1.06
C ALA A 87 11.94 19.81 -0.04
N LEU A 88 10.75 19.32 0.33
CA LEU A 88 9.75 18.78 -0.59
C LEU A 88 8.59 19.76 -0.76
N SER A 89 8.19 19.99 -2.01
CA SER A 89 6.90 20.62 -2.27
C SER A 89 5.74 19.66 -1.91
N PRO A 90 4.53 20.19 -1.63
CA PRO A 90 3.35 19.35 -1.39
C PRO A 90 3.05 18.37 -2.51
N GLN A 91 3.26 18.77 -3.77
CA GLN A 91 3.01 17.92 -4.93
C GLN A 91 4.02 16.77 -5.01
N GLU A 92 5.30 17.04 -4.78
CA GLU A 92 6.33 15.99 -4.74
C GLU A 92 6.07 15.04 -3.57
N PHE A 93 5.82 15.54 -2.36
CA PHE A 93 5.52 14.69 -1.21
C PHE A 93 4.32 13.79 -1.48
N GLN A 94 3.21 14.34 -2.00
CA GLN A 94 2.03 13.55 -2.32
C GLN A 94 2.33 12.49 -3.39
N THR A 95 3.08 12.82 -4.42
CA THR A 95 3.45 11.88 -5.48
C THR A 95 4.29 10.73 -4.94
N GLU A 96 5.37 11.05 -4.24
CA GLU A 96 6.32 10.06 -3.73
C GLU A 96 5.69 9.16 -2.66
N SER A 97 4.83 9.71 -1.80
CA SER A 97 4.13 8.93 -0.77
C SER A 97 3.03 8.04 -1.36
N ILE A 98 2.32 8.48 -2.41
CA ILE A 98 1.35 7.63 -3.12
C ILE A 98 2.06 6.48 -3.84
N ILE A 99 3.23 6.72 -4.43
CA ILE A 99 4.03 5.64 -5.04
C ILE A 99 4.40 4.62 -3.96
N ALA A 100 4.86 5.06 -2.79
CA ALA A 100 5.16 4.15 -1.69
C ALA A 100 3.94 3.35 -1.21
N LEU A 101 2.77 4.00 -1.07
CA LEU A 101 1.51 3.34 -0.73
C LEU A 101 1.13 2.30 -1.79
N ALA A 102 1.19 2.66 -3.07
CA ALA A 102 0.86 1.75 -4.17
C ALA A 102 1.80 0.53 -4.21
N LEU A 103 3.09 0.71 -3.91
CA LEU A 103 4.05 -0.38 -3.77
C LEU A 103 3.73 -1.27 -2.57
N ALA A 104 3.35 -0.69 -1.42
CA ALA A 104 2.92 -1.46 -0.26
C ALA A 104 1.64 -2.26 -0.54
N GLU A 105 0.68 -1.66 -1.22
CA GLU A 105 -0.56 -2.30 -1.70
C GLU A 105 -0.28 -3.43 -2.69
N GLY A 106 0.75 -3.31 -3.53
CA GLY A 106 1.19 -4.41 -4.39
C GLY A 106 1.39 -5.71 -3.61
N CYS A 107 1.89 -5.64 -2.36
CA CYS A 107 2.01 -6.80 -1.48
C CYS A 107 0.66 -7.45 -1.18
N SER A 108 -0.34 -6.66 -0.75
CA SER A 108 -1.69 -7.15 -0.43
C SER A 108 -2.35 -7.80 -1.65
N ILE A 109 -2.13 -7.24 -2.84
CA ILE A 109 -2.62 -7.77 -4.12
C ILE A 109 -2.00 -9.13 -4.44
N PHE A 110 -0.69 -9.32 -4.24
CA PHE A 110 -0.06 -10.63 -4.43
C PHE A 110 -0.57 -11.68 -3.43
N GLY A 111 -0.83 -11.28 -2.18
CA GLY A 111 -1.49 -12.14 -1.20
C GLY A 111 -2.91 -12.53 -1.63
N LEU A 112 -3.66 -11.59 -2.21
CA LEU A 112 -5.01 -11.84 -2.73
C LEU A 112 -4.97 -12.79 -3.93
N GLN A 113 -4.00 -12.61 -4.83
CA GLN A 113 -3.77 -13.51 -5.95
C GLN A 113 -3.47 -14.93 -5.48
N LEU A 114 -2.60 -15.09 -4.47
CA LEU A 114 -2.33 -16.39 -3.85
C LEU A 114 -3.60 -17.04 -3.30
N PHE A 115 -4.45 -16.27 -2.62
CA PHE A 115 -5.73 -16.77 -2.11
C PHE A 115 -6.63 -17.30 -3.22
N PHE A 116 -6.77 -16.57 -4.34
CA PHE A 116 -7.55 -17.02 -5.49
C PHE A 116 -6.96 -18.24 -6.20
N MET A 117 -5.64 -18.45 -6.10
CA MET A 117 -4.94 -19.65 -6.59
C MET A 117 -5.04 -20.86 -5.63
N GLY A 118 -5.77 -20.71 -4.52
CA GLY A 118 -6.06 -21.81 -3.58
C GLY A 118 -5.31 -21.74 -2.26
N ALA A 119 -4.47 -20.73 -2.02
CA ALA A 119 -3.84 -20.54 -0.72
C ALA A 119 -4.88 -20.27 0.40
N PRO A 120 -4.60 -20.65 1.65
CA PRO A 120 -5.45 -20.32 2.78
C PRO A 120 -5.54 -18.81 3.04
N MET A 121 -6.64 -18.36 3.64
CA MET A 121 -6.85 -16.96 4.05
C MET A 121 -5.74 -16.45 4.99
N SER A 122 -5.15 -17.34 5.80
CA SER A 122 -4.03 -17.00 6.68
C SER A 122 -2.81 -16.49 5.93
N GLU A 123 -2.57 -16.95 4.70
CA GLU A 123 -1.48 -16.40 3.88
C GLU A 123 -1.81 -14.99 3.44
N PHE A 124 -3.00 -14.73 2.90
CA PHE A 124 -3.42 -13.35 2.60
C PHE A 124 -3.28 -12.44 3.83
N ALA A 125 -3.66 -12.91 5.02
CA ALA A 125 -3.58 -12.12 6.25
C ALA A 125 -2.14 -11.65 6.55
N VAL A 126 -1.11 -12.44 6.24
CA VAL A 126 0.30 -12.04 6.39
C VAL A 126 0.64 -10.89 5.45
N PHE A 127 0.24 -10.97 4.18
CA PHE A 127 0.50 -9.89 3.20
C PHE A 127 -0.28 -8.63 3.53
N GLY A 128 -1.58 -8.75 3.84
CA GLY A 128 -2.42 -7.63 4.24
C GLY A 128 -1.92 -6.95 5.51
N PHE A 129 -1.50 -7.73 6.52
CA PHE A 129 -0.88 -7.17 7.72
C PHE A 129 0.44 -6.47 7.39
N GLY A 130 1.28 -7.05 6.53
CA GLY A 130 2.53 -6.43 6.08
C GLY A 130 2.30 -5.06 5.41
N THR A 131 1.33 -4.96 4.50
CA THR A 131 0.92 -3.70 3.87
C THR A 131 0.46 -2.68 4.90
N LEU A 132 -0.52 -3.04 5.75
CA LEU A 132 -1.04 -2.11 6.77
C LEU A 132 0.04 -1.69 7.75
N PHE A 133 0.95 -2.60 8.12
CA PHE A 133 2.08 -2.26 8.98
C PHE A 133 2.98 -1.23 8.32
N VAL A 134 3.33 -1.38 7.04
CA VAL A 134 4.12 -0.37 6.31
C VAL A 134 3.39 0.97 6.25
N ASP A 135 2.11 0.95 5.90
CA ASP A 135 1.28 2.15 5.79
C ASP A 135 1.19 2.92 7.11
N PHE A 136 0.84 2.25 8.20
CA PHE A 136 0.62 2.88 9.50
C PHE A 136 1.92 3.16 10.27
N ALA A 137 2.94 2.30 10.19
CA ALA A 137 4.17 2.47 10.96
C ALA A 137 5.20 3.36 10.26
N PHE A 138 5.17 3.45 8.92
CA PHE A 138 6.15 4.22 8.16
C PHE A 138 5.50 5.36 7.39
N ILE A 139 4.50 5.12 6.55
CA ILE A 139 3.98 6.15 5.64
C ILE A 139 3.18 7.23 6.37
N LEU A 140 2.23 6.82 7.22
CA LEU A 140 1.35 7.73 7.95
C LEU A 140 2.11 8.73 8.84
N PRO A 141 3.10 8.33 9.66
CA PRO A 141 3.88 9.26 10.47
C PRO A 141 4.57 10.34 9.64
N ARG A 142 5.13 9.99 8.47
CA ARG A 142 5.78 10.98 7.59
C ARG A 142 4.78 11.92 6.95
N GLY A 143 3.60 11.42 6.58
CA GLY A 143 2.50 12.27 6.14
C GLY A 143 2.06 13.27 7.20
N ILE A 144 1.86 12.81 8.44
CA ILE A 144 1.51 13.70 9.56
C ILE A 144 2.62 14.73 9.78
N GLN A 145 3.88 14.31 9.81
CA GLN A 145 5.03 15.21 9.98
C GLN A 145 5.07 16.27 8.86
N PHE A 146 5.01 15.86 7.59
CA PHE A 146 5.02 16.77 6.45
C PHE A 146 3.88 17.79 6.56
N TRP A 147 2.64 17.33 6.66
CA TRP A 147 1.47 18.21 6.67
C TRP A 147 1.33 19.07 7.93
N SER A 148 2.05 18.75 9.01
CA SER A 148 2.13 19.62 10.19
C SER A 148 3.00 20.86 9.97
N THR A 149 3.95 20.80 9.05
CA THR A 149 4.87 21.91 8.73
C THR A 149 4.30 22.90 7.70
N GLN A 150 3.28 22.49 6.94
CA GLN A 150 2.68 23.24 5.83
C GLN A 150 1.49 24.12 6.28
N LYS A 151 1.66 24.89 7.37
CA LYS A 151 0.59 25.76 7.90
C LYS A 151 0.08 26.77 6.87
#